data_AF-A0A953E114-F1
#
_entry.id   AF-A0A953E114-F1
#
_cell.length_a   1.000
_cell.length_b   1.000
_cell.length_c   1.000
_cell.angle_alpha   90.00
_cell.angle_beta   90.00
_cell.angle_gamma   90.00
#
_symmetry.space_group_name_H-M   'P 1'
#
loop_
_entity.id
_entity.type
_entity.pdbx_description
1 polymer ?
#
loop_
_entity_poly.entity_id
_entity_poly.type
_entity_poly.pdbx_seq_one_letter_code
_entity_poly.pdbx_strand_id
1 'polypeptide(L)' 'MAELRGPASLVSPEARRLARCRYCGGPHVTSIELTLTDGSAVSFGSCHRCERHWWAQDGELLSFDLVLAKTSKIA' A
#
# COMPACT_ATOMS: atom_id res chain seq x y z
N MET A 1 16.70 26.41 25.37
CA MET A 1 15.44 26.46 24.61
C MET A 1 15.19 25.06 24.07
N ALA A 2 14.20 24.34 24.58
CA ALA A 2 13.90 22.97 24.16
C ALA A 2 12.82 23.04 23.06
N GLU A 3 13.18 22.62 21.84
CA GLU A 3 12.25 22.56 20.71
C GLU A 3 11.31 21.36 20.90
N LEU A 4 10.03 21.64 21.17
CA LEU A 4 8.97 20.64 21.17
C LEU A 4 8.73 20.19 19.73
N ARG A 5 9.33 19.07 19.33
CA ARG A 5 8.93 18.35 18.10
C ARG A 5 7.47 17.93 18.25
N GLY A 6 6.58 18.59 17.51
CA GLY A 6 5.18 18.18 17.39
C GLY A 6 5.06 16.75 16.85
N PRO A 7 3.90 16.08 17.04
CA PRO A 7 3.70 14.72 16.53
C PRO A 7 3.90 14.71 15.02
N ALA A 8 4.74 13.80 14.53
CA ALA A 8 4.91 13.59 13.10
C ALA A 8 3.54 13.25 12.49
N SER A 9 3.11 14.03 11.50
CA SER A 9 1.96 13.68 10.67
C SER A 9 2.16 12.28 10.11
N LEU A 10 1.23 11.36 10.40
CA LEU A 10 1.22 10.01 9.80
C LEU A 10 1.03 10.06 8.28
N VAL A 11 0.65 11.23 7.75
CA VAL A 11 0.60 11.49 6.31
C VAL A 11 2.02 11.85 5.85
N SER A 12 2.76 10.86 5.34
CA SER A 12 4.06 11.12 4.71
C SER A 12 3.83 11.81 3.34
N PRO A 13 4.56 12.89 3.03
CA PRO A 13 4.53 13.52 1.70
C PRO A 13 4.96 12.54 0.59
N GLU A 14 5.75 11.53 0.94
CA GLU A 14 6.17 10.47 0.02
C GLU A 14 5.04 9.52 -0.37
N ALA A 15 4.10 9.23 0.55
CA ALA A 15 2.84 8.56 0.22
C ALA A 15 1.93 9.43 -0.66
N ARG A 16 2.18 10.75 -0.69
CA ARG A 16 1.49 11.73 -1.53
C ARG A 16 2.09 11.86 -2.93
N ARG A 17 3.17 11.13 -3.28
CA ARG A 17 3.48 10.88 -4.70
C ARG A 17 2.23 10.26 -5.29
N LEU A 18 1.56 10.99 -6.18
CA LEU A 18 0.29 10.59 -6.80
C LEU A 18 0.48 9.23 -7.47
N ALA A 19 0.17 8.17 -6.74
CA ALA A 19 0.28 6.81 -7.24
C ALA A 19 -0.58 6.73 -8.50
N ARG A 20 0.02 6.32 -9.61
CA ARG A 20 -0.70 6.11 -10.86
C ARG A 20 -1.26 4.71 -10.86
N CYS A 21 -2.49 4.55 -11.33
CA CYS A 21 -3.07 3.24 -11.52
C CYS A 21 -2.21 2.47 -12.52
N ARG A 22 -1.69 1.30 -12.12
CA ARG A 22 -0.87 0.47 -13.00
C ARG A 22 -1.62 -0.08 -14.22
N TYR A 23 -2.95 -0.03 -14.20
CA TYR A 23 -3.79 -0.57 -15.26
C TYR A 23 -4.40 0.49 -16.19
N CYS A 24 -4.79 1.67 -15.67
CA CYS A 24 -5.39 2.73 -16.50
C CYS A 24 -4.57 4.03 -16.55
N GLY A 25 -3.46 4.11 -15.80
CA GLY A 25 -2.59 5.30 -15.73
C GLY A 25 -3.17 6.50 -14.96
N GLY A 26 -4.42 6.41 -14.50
CA GLY A 26 -5.13 7.49 -13.81
C GLY A 26 -4.55 7.83 -12.43
N PRO A 27 -4.67 9.09 -11.97
CA PRO A 27 -4.12 9.54 -10.69
C PRO A 27 -5.02 9.27 -9.49
N HIS A 28 -6.23 8.76 -9.70
CA HIS A 28 -7.23 8.52 -8.64
C HIS A 28 -6.97 7.18 -7.97
N VAL A 29 -5.90 7.10 -7.18
CA VAL A 29 -5.48 5.89 -6.47
C VAL A 29 -5.41 6.14 -4.97
N THR A 30 -6.03 5.26 -4.20
CA THR A 30 -5.72 5.09 -2.78
C THR A 30 -4.63 4.04 -2.66
N SER A 31 -3.55 4.35 -1.93
CA SER A 31 -2.46 3.41 -1.64
C SER A 31 -2.18 3.40 -0.15
N ILE A 32 -1.98 2.22 0.42
CA ILE A 32 -1.61 2.02 1.83
C ILE A 32 -0.52 0.96 1.92
N GLU A 33 0.33 1.08 2.93
CA GLU A 33 1.32 0.07 3.32
C GLU A 33 0.78 -0.73 4.50
N LEU A 34 0.98 -2.05 4.47
CA LEU A 34 0.43 -3.01 5.41
C LEU A 34 1.46 -4.10 5.69
N THR A 35 1.44 -4.67 6.89
CA THR A 35 2.16 -5.91 7.21
C THR A 35 1.16 -7.07 7.25
N LEU A 36 1.38 -8.09 6.44
CA LEU A 36 0.54 -9.29 6.39
C LEU A 36 0.84 -10.22 7.57
N THR A 37 0.01 -11.25 7.74
CA THR A 37 0.09 -12.19 8.88
C THR A 37 1.42 -12.95 8.93
N ASP A 38 2.03 -13.25 7.79
CA ASP A 38 3.38 -13.84 7.69
C ASP A 38 4.52 -12.86 8.03
N GLY A 39 4.21 -11.60 8.38
CA GLY A 39 5.18 -10.55 8.66
C GLY A 39 5.68 -9.80 7.42
N SER A 40 5.23 -10.15 6.21
CA SER A 40 5.67 -9.46 5.00
C SER A 40 5.04 -8.08 4.86
N ALA A 41 5.85 -7.07 4.54
CA ALA A 41 5.39 -5.73 4.22
C ALA A 41 4.93 -5.66 2.76
N VAL A 42 3.73 -5.15 2.53
CA VAL A 42 3.13 -5.01 1.20
C VAL A 42 2.48 -3.64 1.05
N SER A 43 2.34 -3.21 -0.20
CA SER A 43 1.48 -2.09 -0.58
C SER A 43 0.19 -2.61 -1.19
N PHE A 44 -0.93 -2.04 -0.78
CA PHE A 44 -2.23 -2.23 -1.42
C PHE A 44 -2.60 -0.95 -2.15
N GLY A 45 -3.01 -1.08 -3.41
CA GLY A 45 -3.51 0.02 -4.23
C GLY A 45 -4.91 -0.26 -4.77
N SER A 46 -5.76 0.77 -4.77
CA SER A 46 -7.09 0.72 -5.38
C SER A 46 -7.33 1.97 -6.23
N CYS A 47 -7.78 1.77 -7.48
CA CYS A 47 -8.10 2.87 -8.38
C CYS A 47 -9.60 3.16 -8.38
N HIS A 48 -9.98 4.41 -8.09
CA HIS A 48 -11.37 4.87 -8.12
C HIS A 48 -11.92 5.11 -9.53
N ARG A 49 -11.08 5.03 -10.57
CA ARG A 49 -11.50 5.27 -11.97
C ARG A 49 -11.87 3.99 -12.71
N CYS A 50 -11.03 2.96 -12.60
CA CYS A 50 -11.26 1.68 -13.28
C CYS A 50 -11.53 0.53 -12.31
N GLU A 51 -11.68 0.85 -11.02
CA GLU A 51 -12.10 -0.05 -9.92
C GLU A 51 -11.19 -1.26 -9.70
N ARG A 52 -10.00 -1.26 -10.32
CA ARG A 52 -9.01 -2.32 -10.12
C ARG A 52 -8.18 -2.04 -8.89
N HIS A 53 -7.93 -3.13 -8.16
CA HIS A 53 -7.06 -3.21 -7.01
C HIS A 53 -5.86 -4.11 -7.28
N TRP A 54 -4.78 -3.90 -6.54
CA TRP A 54 -3.56 -4.69 -6.64
C TRP A 54 -2.80 -4.72 -5.33
N TRP A 55 -1.91 -5.70 -5.25
CA TRP A 55 -0.94 -5.85 -4.18
C TRP A 55 0.48 -5.76 -4.77
N ALA A 56 1.40 -5.16 -4.04
CA ALA A 56 2.81 -5.18 -4.42
C ALA A 56 3.71 -5.38 -3.22
N GLN A 57 4.80 -6.12 -3.41
CA GLN A 57 5.87 -6.27 -2.43
C GLN A 57 7.17 -5.85 -3.11
N ASP A 58 7.92 -4.94 -2.48
CA ASP A 58 9.20 -4.44 -3.00
C ASP A 58 9.10 -3.90 -4.45
N GLY A 59 7.93 -3.33 -4.81
CA GLY A 59 7.61 -2.81 -6.14
C GLY A 59 6.97 -3.83 -7.11
N GLU A 60 7.11 -5.13 -6.83
CA GLU A 60 6.64 -6.21 -7.70
C GLU A 60 5.18 -6.61 -7.43
N LEU A 61 4.45 -6.98 -8.48
CA LEU A 61 3.04 -7.40 -8.39
C LEU A 61 2.92 -8.76 -7.70
N LEU A 62 2.07 -8.85 -6.69
CA LEU A 62 1.67 -10.13 -6.11
C LEU A 62 0.38 -10.63 -6.78
N SER A 63 0.29 -11.94 -6.98
CA SER A 63 -0.98 -12.59 -7.31
C SER A 63 -1.89 -12.59 -6.09
N PHE A 64 -3.20 -12.66 -6.31
CA PHE A 64 -4.16 -12.73 -5.20
C PHE A 64 -3.99 -14.01 -4.38
N ASP A 65 -3.72 -15.15 -5.03
CA ASP A 65 -3.47 -16.44 -4.36
C ASP A 65 -2.27 -16.37 -3.40
N LEU A 66 -1.20 -15.68 -3.81
CA LEU A 66 -0.02 -15.49 -2.96
C LEU A 66 -0.35 -14.61 -1.74
N VAL A 67 -1.15 -13.56 -1.91
CA VAL A 67 -1.61 -12.72 -0.78
C VAL A 67 -2.46 -13.54 0.19
N LEU A 68 -3.36 -14.39 -0.31
CA LEU A 68 -4.14 -15.29 0.53
C LEU A 68 -3.24 -16.28 1.30
N ALA A 69 -2.24 -16.87 0.65
CA ALA A 69 -1.29 -17.74 1.32
C ALA A 69 -0.54 -17.02 2.46
N LYS A 70 -0.13 -15.76 2.23
CA LYS A 70 0.59 -14.92 3.21
C LYS A 70 -0.28 -14.45 4.40
N THR A 71 -1.60 -14.40 4.20
CA THR A 71 -2.57 -13.98 5.24
C THR A 71 -3.24 -15.16 5.93
N SER A 72 -3.03 -16.38 5.44
CA SER A 72 -3.59 -17.58 6.03
C SER A 72 -2.99 -17.81 7.41
N LYS A 73 -3.86 -17.96 8.42
CA LYS A 73 -3.44 -18.38 9.76
C LYS A 73 -2.99 -19.84 9.66
N ILE A 74 -1.76 -20.13 10.10
CA ILE A 74 -1.32 -21.51 10.29
C ILE A 74 -2.25 -22.11 11.37
N ALA A 75 -3.02 -23.11 10.97
CA ALA A 75 -3.92 -23.85 11.85
C ALA A 75 -3.12 -24.78 12.78
#